data_AF-A0A3D0QWG2-F1
#
_entry.id   AF-A0A3D0QWG2-F1
#
_cell.length_a   1.000
_cell.length_b   1.000
_cell.length_c   1.000
_cell.angle_alpha   90.00
_cell.angle_beta   90.00
_cell.angle_gamma   90.00
#
_symmetry.space_group_name_H-M   'P 1'
#
loop_
_entity.id
_entity.type
_entity.pdbx_description
1 polymer ?
#
loop_
_entity_poly.entity_id
_entity_poly.type
_entity_poly.pdbx_seq_one_letter_code
_entity_poly.pdbx_strand_id
1 'polypeptide(L)' 'MPADYQRIMDVVRRVEGPVMVKQVCGELGMSTERAEALRAKLNRLAERGWLRKLADGKFTTTL' A
#
# COMPACT_ATOMS: atom_id res chain seq x y z
N MET A 1 2.60 -14.02 7.03
CA MET A 1 2.92 -12.68 6.52
C MET A 1 3.13 -11.76 7.73
N PRO A 2 4.15 -10.89 7.79
CA PRO A 2 4.34 -9.99 8.93
C PRO A 2 3.12 -9.08 9.11
N ALA A 3 2.71 -8.83 10.36
CA ALA A 3 1.46 -8.11 10.69
C ALA A 3 1.34 -6.73 10.02
N ASP A 4 2.45 -6.03 9.85
CA ASP A 4 2.53 -4.78 9.09
C ASP A 4 1.96 -4.88 7.68
N TYR A 5 2.35 -5.91 6.93
CA TYR A 5 1.91 -6.03 5.55
C TYR A 5 0.44 -6.45 5.47
N GLN A 6 -0.04 -7.21 6.45
CA GLN A 6 -1.44 -7.62 6.52
C GLN A 6 -2.36 -6.41 6.77
N ARG A 7 -1.96 -5.47 7.65
CA ARG A 7 -2.66 -4.19 7.82
C ARG A 7 -2.67 -3.36 6.54
N ILE A 8 -1.54 -3.27 5.84
CA ILE A 8 -1.46 -2.55 4.56
C ILE A 8 -2.43 -3.16 3.54
N MET A 9 -2.47 -4.50 3.44
CA MET A 9 -3.40 -5.18 2.54
C MET A 9 -4.86 -4.99 2.94
N ASP A 10 -5.18 -4.95 4.24
CA ASP A 10 -6.53 -4.68 4.72
C ASP A 10 -7.00 -3.29 4.26
N VAL A 11 -6.17 -2.26 4.42
CA VAL A 11 -6.44 -0.90 3.95
C VAL A 11 -6.60 -0.87 2.42
N VAL A 12 -5.69 -1.50 1.69
CA VAL A 12 -5.76 -1.57 0.22
C VAL A 12 -6.98 -2.36 -0.26
N ARG A 13 -7.49 -3.32 0.52
CA ARG A 13 -8.72 -4.07 0.20
C ARG A 13 -9.99 -3.29 0.54
N ARG A 14 -9.98 -2.51 1.62
CA ARG A 14 -11.11 -1.62 1.97
C ARG A 14 -11.34 -0.55 0.91
N VAL A 15 -10.24 -0.06 0.33
CA VAL A 15 -10.30 0.82 -0.83
C VAL A 15 -10.40 -0.07 -2.06
N GLU A 16 -11.62 -0.33 -2.55
CA GLU A 16 -11.89 -1.10 -3.76
C GLU A 16 -11.38 -0.33 -5.02
N GLY A 17 -10.06 -0.19 -5.16
CA GLY A 17 -9.43 0.53 -6.25
C GLY A 17 -8.01 1.03 -5.99
N PRO A 18 -7.49 1.86 -6.91
CA PRO A 18 -6.15 2.43 -6.84
C PRO A 18 -5.93 3.29 -5.58
N VAL A 19 -5.10 2.83 -4.64
CA VAL A 19 -4.76 3.58 -3.41
C VAL A 19 -3.41 4.28 -3.53
N MET A 20 -3.33 5.53 -3.06
CA MET A 20 -2.06 6.25 -2.92
C MET A 20 -1.38 5.95 -1.59
N VAL A 21 -0.05 6.02 -1.56
CA VAL A 21 0.75 5.89 -0.32
C VAL A 21 0.26 6.82 0.78
N LYS A 22 -0.10 8.07 0.44
CA LYS A 22 -0.62 9.06 1.40
C LYS A 22 -1.93 8.63 2.04
N GLN A 23 -2.83 7.99 1.28
CA GLN A 23 -4.09 7.46 1.81
C GLN A 23 -3.82 6.31 2.76
N VAL A 24 -2.93 5.38 2.39
CA VAL A 24 -2.56 4.28 3.29
C VAL A 24 -1.87 4.80 4.56
N CYS A 25 -1.04 5.83 4.47
CA CYS A 25 -0.49 6.52 5.65
C CYS A 25 -1.60 7.10 6.53
N GLY A 26 -2.58 7.81 5.95
CA GLY A 26 -3.71 8.38 6.69
C GLY A 26 -4.54 7.32 7.41
N GLU A 27 -4.92 6.25 6.70
CA GLU A 27 -5.71 5.13 7.24
C GLU A 27 -4.96 4.36 8.34
N LEU A 28 -3.62 4.26 8.24
CA LEU A 28 -2.79 3.63 9.26
C LEU A 28 -2.40 4.60 10.41
N GLY A 29 -2.84 5.87 10.37
CA GLY A 29 -2.45 6.88 11.35
C GLY A 29 -0.94 7.17 11.34
N MET A 30 -0.26 6.94 10.21
CA MET A 30 1.17 7.12 10.05
C MET A 30 1.50 8.52 9.53
N SER A 31 2.52 9.15 10.10
CA SER A 31 3.06 10.42 9.60
C SER A 31 3.56 10.31 8.17
N THR A 32 3.45 11.42 7.42
CA THR A 32 3.96 11.57 6.05
C THR A 32 5.45 11.28 5.92
N GLU A 33 6.20 11.45 7.00
CA GLU A 33 7.63 11.11 7.13
C GLU A 33 7.89 9.62 6.88
N ARG A 34 6.93 8.76 7.24
CA ARG A 34 7.00 7.31 7.00
C ARG A 34 6.41 6.90 5.67
N ALA A 35 5.93 7.85 4.85
CA ALA A 35 5.36 7.56 3.54
C ALA A 35 6.38 6.92 2.60
N GLU A 36 7.63 7.37 2.60
CA GLU A 36 8.67 6.78 1.75
C GLU A 36 8.99 5.34 2.18
N ALA A 37 9.05 5.08 3.49
CA ALA A 37 9.21 3.72 4.01
C ALA A 37 8.00 2.82 3.66
N LEU A 38 6.78 3.36 3.73
CA LEU A 38 5.56 2.67 3.33
C LEU A 38 5.52 2.41 1.82
N ARG A 39 5.99 3.36 1.01
CA ARG A 39 6.13 3.25 -0.44
C ARG A 39 7.09 2.13 -0.82
N ALA A 40 8.22 2.01 -0.12
CA ALA A 40 9.14 0.90 -0.30
C ALA A 40 8.49 -0.45 0.04
N LYS A 41 7.70 -0.53 1.13
CA LYS A 41 6.93 -1.74 1.48
C LYS A 41 5.88 -2.08 0.41
N LEU A 42 5.13 -1.10 -0.08
CA LEU A 42 4.12 -1.28 -1.15
C LEU A 42 4.76 -1.71 -2.48
N ASN A 43 5.90 -1.13 -2.86
CA ASN A 43 6.67 -1.59 -4.02
C ASN A 43 7.10 -3.05 -3.87
N ARG A 44 7.62 -3.46 -2.70
CA ARG A 44 7.99 -4.87 -2.45
C ARG A 44 6.80 -5.81 -2.55
N LEU A 45 5.62 -5.40 -2.08
CA LEU A 45 4.38 -6.16 -2.26
C LEU A 45 4.00 -6.27 -3.74
N ALA A 46 4.23 -5.20 -4.50
CA ALA A 46 3.97 -5.20 -5.94
C ALA A 46 4.95 -6.07 -6.73
N GLU A 47 6.25 -6.02 -6.40
CA GLU A 47 7.28 -6.88 -6.98
C GLU A 47 7.02 -8.37 -6.70
N ARG A 48 6.37 -8.68 -5.57
CA ARG A 48 5.94 -10.04 -5.21
C ARG A 48 4.64 -10.47 -5.91
N GLY A 49 4.03 -9.60 -6.72
CA GLY A 49 2.79 -9.86 -7.44
C GLY A 49 1.52 -9.73 -6.59
N TRP A 50 1.62 -9.31 -5.32
CA TRP A 50 0.46 -9.19 -4.43
C TRP A 50 -0.32 -7.91 -4.66
N LEU A 51 0.37 -6.87 -5.12
CA LEU A 51 -0.21 -5.61 -5.56
C LEU A 51 0.22 -5.34 -7.00
N ARG A 52 -0.54 -4.49 -7.69
CA ARG A 52 -0.15 -3.92 -8.96
C ARG A 52 0.11 -2.43 -8.77
N LYS A 53 1.35 -2.01 -9.06
CA LYS A 53 1.70 -0.59 -9.15
C LYS A 53 1.23 -0.04 -10.49
N LEU A 54 0.50 1.06 -10.44
CA LEU A 54 0.02 1.80 -11.60
C LEU A 54 1.03 2.88 -12.00
N ALA A 55 1.00 3.31 -13.26
CA ALA A 55 1.88 4.35 -13.79
C ALA A 55 1.75 5.68 -13.02
N ASP A 56 0.57 5.95 -12.47
CA ASP A 56 0.24 7.13 -11.64
C ASP A 56 0.83 7.07 -10.21
N GLY A 57 1.59 6.01 -9.87
CA GLY A 57 2.15 5.83 -8.54
C GLY A 57 1.16 5.32 -7.48
N LYS A 58 -0.03 4.90 -7.91
CA LYS A 58 -1.05 4.22 -7.10
C LYS A 58 -0.79 2.71 -7.06
N PHE A 59 -1.33 2.06 -6.05
CA PHE A 59 -1.27 0.61 -5.87
C PHE A 59 -2.68 0.05 -5.83
N THR A 60 -2.93 -1.04 -6.54
CA THR A 60 -4.19 -1.77 -6.48
C THR A 60 -3.91 -3.22 -6.11
N THR A 61 -4.89 -3.91 -5.51
CA THR A 61 -4.78 -5.36 -5.35
C THR A 61 -4.83 -6.06 -6.70
N THR A 62 -4.07 -7.15 -6.87
CA THR A 62 -4.06 -7.98 -8.09
C THR A 62 -5.14 -9.07 -8.05
N LEU A 63 -5.97 -9.10 -7.00
CA LEU A 63 -7.08 -10.04 -6.84
C LEU A 63 -8.22 -9.78 -7.82
#